data_AF-A0A1J3CCH8-F1
#
_entry.id   AF-A0A1J3CCH8-F1
#
_cell.length_a   1.000
_cell.length_b   1.000
_cell.length_c   1.000
_cell.angle_alpha   90.00
_cell.angle_beta   90.00
_cell.angle_gamma   90.00
#
_symmetry.space_group_name_H-M   'P 1'
#
loop_
_entity.id
_entity.type
_entity.pdbx_description
1 polymer ?
#
loop_
_entity_poly.entity_id
_entity_poly.type
_entity_poly.pdbx_seq_one_letter_code
_entity_poly.pdbx_strand_id
1 'polypeptide(L)'
;ESLEMCAERAVAYFEDSIEPKLAAGKNVMIAAHGNSLRSIIMYLDKLTCQEVISLELSTGIPLLYIFKDGKFMKRGSPVGPTEPGVYAYTEGLAQYRHNLDENSEVICS
;
A
#
# COMPACT_ATOMS: atom_id res chain seq x y z
N GLU A 1 22.60 -2.00 -3.33
CA GLU A 1 22.18 -2.84 -2.18
C GLU A 1 21.42 -4.05 -2.72
N SER A 2 21.65 -5.25 -2.19
CA SER A 2 20.88 -6.44 -2.57
C SER A 2 19.46 -6.38 -1.99
N LEU A 3 18.51 -7.13 -2.56
CA LEU A 3 17.16 -7.22 -2.01
C LEU A 3 17.15 -7.81 -0.59
N GLU A 4 18.07 -8.74 -0.32
CA GLU A 4 18.24 -9.39 0.98
C GLU A 4 18.65 -8.40 2.07
N MET A 5 19.72 -7.62 1.84
CA MET A 5 20.16 -6.57 2.78
C MET A 5 19.07 -5.51 2.99
N CYS A 6 18.32 -5.18 1.93
CA CYS A 6 17.21 -4.25 2.02
C CYS A 6 16.06 -4.84 2.85
N ALA A 7 15.79 -6.15 2.72
CA ALA A 7 14.75 -6.84 3.44
C ALA A 7 14.98 -6.85 4.95
N GLU A 8 16.19 -7.18 5.40
CA GLU A 8 16.53 -7.17 6.83
C GLU A 8 16.18 -5.84 7.49
N ARG A 9 16.55 -4.72 6.86
CA ARG A 9 16.32 -3.38 7.42
C ARG A 9 14.90 -2.88 7.23
N ALA A 10 14.31 -3.09 6.05
CA ALA A 10 12.99 -2.57 5.74
C ALA A 10 11.90 -3.30 6.52
N VAL A 11 12.03 -4.62 6.67
CA VAL A 11 11.07 -5.44 7.44
C VAL A 11 11.20 -5.15 8.93
N ALA A 12 12.42 -5.12 9.48
CA ALA A 12 12.61 -4.77 10.89
C ALA A 12 12.02 -3.40 11.23
N TYR A 13 12.26 -2.39 10.38
CA TYR A 13 11.66 -1.06 10.58
C TYR A 13 10.12 -1.11 10.49
N PHE A 14 9.57 -1.89 9.57
CA PHE A 14 8.11 -2.04 9.42
C PHE A 14 7.49 -2.66 10.68
N GLU A 15 8.05 -3.76 11.18
CA GLU A 15 7.60 -4.44 12.39
C GLU A 15 7.72 -3.55 13.63
N ASP A 16 8.86 -2.87 13.81
CA ASP A 16 9.11 -2.08 15.03
C ASP A 16 8.36 -0.74 15.06
N SER A 17 8.13 -0.12 13.90
CA SER A 17 7.66 1.26 13.81
C SER A 17 6.29 1.43 13.16
N ILE A 18 5.86 0.50 12.31
CA ILE A 18 4.62 0.64 11.53
C ILE A 18 3.51 -0.23 12.13
N GLU A 19 3.78 -1.50 12.43
CA GLU A 19 2.76 -2.38 13.01
C GLU A 19 2.17 -1.86 14.33
N PRO A 20 2.95 -1.32 15.29
CA PRO A 20 2.37 -0.76 16.51
C PRO A 20 1.44 0.43 16.25
N LYS A 21 1.71 1.21 15.19
CA LYS A 21 0.84 2.32 14.79
C LYS A 21 -0.47 1.81 14.19
N LEU A 22 -0.40 0.76 13.37
CA LEU A 22 -1.58 0.10 12.79
C LEU A 22 -2.42 -0.56 13.89
N ALA A 23 -1.79 -1.23 14.84
CA ALA A 23 -2.46 -1.82 16.01
C ALA A 23 -3.13 -0.77 16.91
N ALA A 24 -2.57 0.44 16.97
CA ALA A 24 -3.18 1.60 17.63
C ALA A 24 -4.31 2.26 16.80
N GLY A 25 -4.71 1.67 15.68
CA GLY A 25 -5.80 2.16 14.83
C GLY A 25 -5.42 3.35 13.93
N LYS A 26 -4.12 3.63 13.74
CA LYS A 26 -3.68 4.72 12.86
C LYS A 26 -3.61 4.27 11.40
N ASN A 27 -3.91 5.18 10.49
CA ASN A 27 -3.64 5.00 9.06
C ASN A 27 -2.19 5.42 8.76
N VAL A 28 -1.48 4.59 7.99
CA VAL A 28 -0.07 4.83 7.64
C VAL A 28 0.11 4.81 6.13
N MET A 29 0.76 5.83 5.57
CA MET A 29 1.22 5.87 4.19
C MET A 29 2.72 5.65 4.14
N ILE A 30 3.17 4.71 3.30
CA ILE A 30 4.59 4.40 3.11
C ILE A 30 4.99 4.83 1.71
N ALA A 31 5.94 5.75 1.61
CA ALA A 31 6.57 6.16 0.36
C ALA A 31 8.05 5.78 0.40
N ALA A 32 8.48 4.91 -0.51
CA ALA A 32 9.84 4.40 -0.58
C ALA A 32 10.21 4.00 -2.01
N HIS A 33 11.43 3.48 -2.20
CA HIS A 33 11.90 2.99 -3.49
C HIS A 33 11.57 1.49 -3.70
N GLY A 34 11.73 1.02 -4.94
CA GLY A 34 11.30 -0.30 -5.39
C GLY A 34 11.77 -1.47 -4.52
N ASN A 35 13.06 -1.52 -4.16
CA ASN A 35 13.57 -2.64 -3.34
C ASN A 35 12.99 -2.65 -1.93
N SER A 36 12.89 -1.49 -1.28
CA SER A 36 12.29 -1.40 0.06
C SER A 36 10.80 -1.77 0.04
N LEU A 37 10.06 -1.32 -0.98
CA LEU A 37 8.66 -1.71 -1.15
C LEU A 37 8.51 -3.20 -1.45
N ARG A 38 9.37 -3.77 -2.31
CA ARG A 38 9.40 -5.21 -2.59
C ARG A 38 9.70 -6.02 -1.34
N SER A 39 10.64 -5.59 -0.51
CA SER A 39 10.96 -6.23 0.77
C SER A 39 9.77 -6.23 1.73
N ILE A 40 9.07 -5.10 1.86
CA ILE A 40 7.87 -5.01 2.70
C ILE A 40 6.75 -5.88 2.13
N ILE A 41 6.50 -5.84 0.82
CA ILE A 41 5.47 -6.67 0.18
C ILE A 41 5.80 -8.16 0.32
N MET A 42 7.07 -8.54 0.19
CA MET A 42 7.53 -9.92 0.42
C MET A 42 7.16 -10.40 1.83
N TYR A 43 7.34 -9.55 2.84
CA TYR A 43 6.93 -9.83 4.22
C TYR A 43 5.40 -9.96 4.35
N LEU A 44 4.65 -8.98 3.83
CA LEU A 44 3.18 -8.92 3.96
C LEU A 44 2.46 -10.06 3.23
N ASP A 45 2.88 -10.34 2.00
CA ASP A 45 2.28 -11.35 1.12
C ASP A 45 2.94 -12.74 1.31
N LYS A 46 3.96 -12.84 2.19
CA LYS A 46 4.76 -14.06 2.46
C LYS A 46 5.36 -14.67 1.19
N LEU A 47 5.87 -13.82 0.31
CA LEU A 47 6.45 -14.23 -0.97
C LEU A 47 7.84 -14.85 -0.78
N THR A 48 8.17 -15.81 -1.63
CA THR A 48 9.54 -16.33 -1.77
C THR A 48 10.45 -15.33 -2.49
N CYS A 49 11.77 -15.51 -2.36
CA CYS A 49 12.75 -14.71 -3.09
C CYS A 49 12.53 -14.72 -4.61
N GLN A 50 12.06 -15.83 -5.19
CA GLN A 50 11.79 -15.92 -6.62
C GLN A 50 10.55 -15.12 -7.02
N GLU A 51 9.47 -15.19 -6.22
CA GLU A 51 8.23 -14.46 -6.46
C GLU A 51 8.39 -12.94 -6.31
N VAL A 52 9.22 -12.48 -5.37
CA VAL A 52 9.49 -11.04 -5.21
C VAL A 52 10.38 -10.48 -6.33
N ILE A 53 11.25 -11.30 -6.93
CA ILE A 53 12.07 -10.88 -8.07
C ILE A 53 11.19 -10.61 -9.29
N SER A 54 10.17 -11.44 -9.51
CA SER A 54 9.19 -11.28 -10.59
C SER A 54 8.10 -10.24 -10.30
N LEU A 55 8.05 -9.68 -9.08
CA LEU A 55 7.09 -8.65 -8.71
C LEU A 55 7.41 -7.31 -9.40
N GLU A 56 6.59 -6.93 -10.38
CA GLU A 56 6.63 -5.61 -10.98
C GLU A 56 5.80 -4.61 -10.16
N LEU A 57 6.44 -3.52 -9.73
CA LEU A 57 5.77 -2.41 -9.06
C LEU A 57 5.72 -1.23 -10.01
N SER A 58 4.51 -0.87 -10.43
CA SER A 58 4.29 0.35 -11.21
C SER A 58 4.59 1.58 -10.37
N THR A 59 5.27 2.57 -10.95
CA THR A 59 5.56 3.84 -10.29
C THR A 59 4.30 4.69 -10.16
N GLY A 60 4.11 5.32 -9.01
CA GLY A 60 2.98 6.23 -8.77
C GLY A 60 1.62 5.56 -8.58
N ILE A 61 1.55 4.23 -8.59
CA ILE A 61 0.30 3.50 -8.31
C ILE A 61 0.31 3.02 -6.85
N PRO A 62 -0.64 3.48 -6.01
CA PRO A 62 -0.69 3.07 -4.61
C PRO A 62 -1.19 1.63 -4.47
N LEU A 63 -0.66 0.91 -3.47
CA LEU A 63 -1.12 -0.40 -3.05
C LEU A 63 -1.81 -0.29 -1.69
N LEU A 64 -3.03 -0.81 -1.56
CA LEU A 64 -3.73 -0.82 -0.28
C LEU A 64 -3.61 -2.18 0.43
N TYR A 65 -3.26 -2.11 1.70
CA TYR A 65 -3.34 -3.18 2.67
C TYR A 65 -4.29 -2.80 3.80
N ILE A 66 -5.16 -3.74 4.19
CA ILE A 66 -5.99 -3.60 5.40
C ILE A 66 -5.36 -4.44 6.51
N PHE A 67 -5.05 -3.80 7.62
CA PHE A 67 -4.58 -4.47 8.83
C PHE A 67 -5.75 -4.70 9.78
N LYS A 68 -6.02 -5.96 10.14
CA LYS A 68 -7.06 -6.35 11.09
C LYS A 68 -6.64 -7.60 11.84
N ASP A 69 -6.77 -7.58 13.17
CA ASP A 69 -6.48 -8.73 14.05
C ASP A 69 -5.09 -9.34 13.82
N GLY A 70 -4.07 -8.49 13.63
CA GLY A 70 -2.69 -8.94 13.36
C GLY A 70 -2.48 -9.52 11.96
N LYS A 71 -3.44 -9.35 11.04
CA LYS A 71 -3.36 -9.88 9.68
C LYS A 71 -3.46 -8.76 8.65
N PHE A 72 -2.68 -8.91 7.59
CA PHE A 72 -2.72 -8.04 6.43
C PHE A 72 -3.56 -8.68 5.32
N MET A 73 -4.49 -7.90 4.77
CA MET A 73 -5.30 -8.27 3.61
C MET A 73 -5.00 -7.30 2.48
N LYS A 74 -4.36 -7.78 1.42
CA LYS A 74 -4.13 -7.01 0.20
C LYS A 74 -5.45 -6.71 -0.48
N ARG A 75 -5.71 -5.44 -0.76
CA ARG A 75 -6.89 -4.98 -1.54
C ARG A 75 -6.55 -4.61 -2.97
N GLY A 76 -5.26 -4.65 -3.32
CA GLY A 76 -4.75 -4.31 -4.64
C GLY A 76 -4.52 -2.81 -4.82
N SER A 77 -4.25 -2.41 -6.06
CA SER A 77 -4.23 -1.01 -6.46
C SER A 77 -5.65 -0.57 -6.84
N PRO A 78 -6.08 0.66 -6.54
CA PRO A 78 -7.29 1.18 -7.14
C PRO A 78 -7.12 1.21 -8.66
N VAL A 79 -7.92 0.41 -9.37
CA VAL A 79 -7.91 0.35 -10.84
C VAL A 79 -8.74 1.52 -11.37
N GLY A 80 -8.16 2.71 -11.27
CA GLY A 80 -8.74 3.91 -11.86
C GLY A 80 -10.13 4.32 -11.30
N PRO A 81 -10.78 5.27 -11.98
CA PRO A 81 -11.96 5.98 -11.48
C PRO A 81 -13.28 5.23 -11.63
N THR A 82 -13.35 4.19 -12.46
CA THR A 82 -14.61 3.56 -12.92
C THR A 82 -14.92 2.22 -12.29
N GLU A 83 -13.96 1.57 -11.64
CA GLU A 83 -14.17 0.30 -10.94
C GLU A 83 -14.37 0.58 -9.44
N PRO A 84 -15.26 -0.16 -8.72
CA PRO A 84 -15.34 -0.15 -7.27
C PRO A 84 -14.01 -0.60 -6.65
N GLY A 85 -13.04 0.31 -6.60
CA GLY A 85 -11.72 0.06 -6.06
C GLY A 85 -11.68 0.21 -4.54
N VAL A 86 -10.47 0.14 -4.02
CA VAL A 86 -10.03 0.46 -2.66
C VAL A 86 -10.89 1.49 -1.88
N TYR A 87 -11.37 2.56 -2.53
CA TYR A 87 -12.13 3.66 -1.92
C TYR A 87 -13.56 3.29 -1.50
N ALA A 88 -14.17 2.25 -2.07
CA ALA A 88 -15.56 1.88 -1.79
C ALA A 88 -15.80 1.32 -0.37
N TYR A 89 -14.74 0.94 0.36
CA TYR A 89 -14.86 0.17 1.61
C TYR A 89 -14.57 0.96 2.89
N THR A 90 -14.14 2.22 2.82
CA THR A 90 -13.99 3.06 4.01
C THR A 90 -14.60 4.43 3.76
N GLU A 91 -15.44 4.88 4.70
CA GLU A 91 -16.26 6.09 4.56
C GLU A 91 -15.41 7.33 4.26
N GLY A 92 -14.27 7.50 4.94
CA GLY A 92 -13.36 8.63 4.71
C GLY A 92 -12.68 8.62 3.34
N LEU A 93 -12.36 7.45 2.78
CA LEU A 93 -11.77 7.36 1.44
C LEU A 93 -12.83 7.49 0.34
N ALA A 94 -14.06 7.00 0.59
CA ALA A 94 -15.20 7.24 -0.29
C ALA A 94 -15.52 8.74 -0.38
N GLN A 95 -15.51 9.45 0.75
CA GLN A 95 -15.68 10.89 0.81
C GLN A 95 -14.53 11.64 0.10
N TYR A 96 -13.27 11.23 0.31
CA TYR A 96 -12.13 11.83 -0.40
C TYR A 96 -12.26 11.67 -1.92
N ARG A 97 -12.71 10.49 -2.39
CA ARG A 97 -12.96 10.23 -3.80
C ARG A 97 -14.08 11.10 -4.36
N HIS A 98 -15.21 11.18 -3.65
CA HIS A 98 -16.32 12.07 -4.00
C HIS A 98 -15.84 13.52 -4.17
N ASN A 99 -15.04 14.01 -3.22
CA ASN A 99 -14.48 15.36 -3.28
C ASN A 99 -13.49 15.55 -4.44
N LEU A 100 -12.74 14.52 -4.84
CA LEU A 100 -11.86 14.59 -6.01
C LEU A 100 -12.65 14.63 -7.32
N ASP A 101 -13.70 13.81 -7.43
CA ASP A 101 -14.56 13.77 -8.62
C ASP A 101 -15.30 15.10 -8.79
N GLU A 102 -15.88 15.66 -7.71
CA GLU A 102 -16.52 16.98 -7.72
C GLU A 102 -15.56 18.13 -8.05
N ASN A 103 -14.29 18.06 -7.62
CA ASN A 103 -13.29 19.08 -7.93
C ASN A 103 -12.61 18.90 -9.30
N SER A 104 -12.78 17.74 -9.94
CA SER A 104 -12.21 17.45 -11.26
C SER A 104 -13.04 18.02 -12.42
N GLU A 105 -14.32 18.35 -12.20
CA GLU A 105 -15.17 19.01 -13.20
C GLU A 105 -14.79 20.48 -13.46
N VAL A 106 -13.88 21.08 -12.66
CA VAL A 106 -13.52 22.51 -12.76
C VAL A 106 -12.28 22.77 -13.62
N ILE A 107 -11.58 21.74 -14.13
CA ILE A 107 -10.35 21.91 -14.92
C ILE A 107 -10.54 21.35 -16.33
N CYS A 108 -11.47 21.94 -17.09
CA CYS A 108 -11.51 21.91 -18.55
C CYS A 108 -12.40 23.06 -19.06
N SER A 109 -11.88 24.28 -19.00
CA SER A 109 -12.35 25.43 -19.79
C SER A 109 -11.16 26.21 -20.29
#